data_AF-A0A2N2IJM9-F1
#
_entry.id   AF-A0A2N2IJM9-F1
#
_cell.length_a   1.000
_cell.length_b   1.000
_cell.length_c   1.000
_cell.angle_alpha   90.00
_cell.angle_beta   90.00
_cell.angle_gamma   90.00
#
_symmetry.space_group_name_H-M   'P 1'
#
loop_
_entity.id
_entity.type
_entity.pdbx_description
1 polymer ?
#
loop_
_entity_poly.entity_id
_entity_poly.type
_entity_poly.pdbx_seq_one_letter_code
_entity_poly.pdbx_strand_id
1 'polypeptide(L)'
;AEGMEAFDSRGDDIEELAKDHASRIEEVRKAMSEAMNAVDMDGLQDAAREHARYVREAVRGLPTHALDMSSLDGAAMVMREQAERMADALDRTALSEADQAASNALKAAEEARRVASRERDLFGQPPTLGRDVDRAREQLEREQRWVREQLERMRRAASEQGRERLTGESKHQQELADRAKRIAERARTGENPVPGSTMELLERAESAMRDAAKALDKADGEQAMSHQRTAQRLLEAASESLQEPSRESADAQTKGKDPHDKGEQEGSEEGDGKDVAKGPVDIPSADAFTGPEAFRRRVVEGLSRPADPSLRDAVRRYTEGLLR
;
A
#
# COMPACT_ATOMS: atom_id res chain seq x y z
N ALA A 1 3.32 -24.58 37.53
CA ALA A 1 2.73 -23.22 37.57
C ALA A 1 3.72 -22.18 37.06
N GLU A 2 5.01 -22.26 37.44
CA GLU A 2 6.06 -21.28 37.04
C GLU A 2 6.32 -21.14 35.52
N GLY A 3 5.99 -22.14 34.70
CA GLY A 3 6.18 -22.07 33.24
C GLY A 3 5.11 -21.28 32.47
N MET A 4 3.95 -21.02 33.08
CA MET A 4 2.84 -20.31 32.42
C MET A 4 2.96 -18.79 32.62
N GLU A 5 3.33 -18.35 33.84
CA GLU A 5 3.56 -16.93 34.16
C GLU A 5 4.77 -16.33 33.41
N ALA A 6 5.83 -17.11 33.17
CA ALA A 6 7.01 -16.65 32.44
C ALA A 6 6.82 -16.62 30.90
N PHE A 7 5.73 -17.18 30.37
CA PHE A 7 5.38 -17.11 28.95
C PHE A 7 4.50 -15.89 28.68
N ASP A 8 3.54 -15.61 29.58
CA ASP A 8 2.70 -14.41 29.54
C ASP A 8 3.57 -13.14 29.59
N SER A 9 4.59 -13.09 30.46
CA SER A 9 5.46 -11.92 30.57
C SER A 9 6.33 -11.61 29.32
N ARG A 10 6.50 -12.56 28.39
CA ARG A 10 7.35 -12.39 27.18
C ARG A 10 6.61 -11.67 26.06
N GLY A 11 5.36 -12.07 25.84
CA GLY A 11 4.48 -11.41 24.88
C GLY A 11 4.17 -9.99 25.31
N ASP A 12 3.98 -9.80 26.61
CA ASP A 12 3.62 -8.50 27.20
C ASP A 12 4.65 -7.40 26.89
N ASP A 13 5.96 -7.68 26.98
CA ASP A 13 7.02 -6.69 26.74
C ASP A 13 7.04 -6.19 25.28
N ILE A 14 6.80 -7.07 24.31
CA ILE A 14 6.81 -6.74 22.86
C ILE A 14 5.49 -6.09 22.46
N GLU A 15 4.37 -6.56 23.01
CA GLU A 15 3.06 -5.97 22.79
C GLU A 15 2.98 -4.56 23.39
N GLU A 16 3.52 -4.33 24.59
CA GLU A 16 3.62 -2.99 25.18
C GLU A 16 4.51 -2.08 24.34
N LEU A 17 5.67 -2.56 23.88
CA LEU A 17 6.53 -1.80 22.97
C LEU A 17 5.80 -1.43 21.67
N ALA A 18 5.02 -2.36 21.09
CA ALA A 18 4.22 -2.12 19.89
C ALA A 18 3.11 -1.07 20.12
N LYS A 19 2.45 -1.12 21.27
CA LYS A 19 1.43 -0.13 21.68
C LYS A 19 2.03 1.26 21.89
N ASP A 20 3.15 1.34 22.63
CA ASP A 20 3.86 2.59 22.85
C ASP A 20 4.33 3.20 21.53
N HIS A 21 4.91 2.38 20.66
CA HIS A 21 5.38 2.81 19.35
C HIS A 21 4.23 3.29 18.46
N ALA A 22 3.10 2.59 18.42
CA ALA A 22 1.91 3.05 17.71
C ALA A 22 1.39 4.40 18.24
N SER A 23 1.40 4.62 19.57
CA SER A 23 1.03 5.90 20.16
C SER A 23 1.97 7.03 19.71
N ARG A 24 3.28 6.77 19.62
CA ARG A 24 4.26 7.77 19.13
C ARG A 24 4.11 8.09 17.65
N ILE A 25 3.74 7.11 16.83
CA ILE A 25 3.40 7.36 15.42
C ILE A 25 2.26 8.37 15.30
N GLU A 26 1.22 8.25 16.13
CA GLU A 26 0.09 9.19 16.07
C GLU A 26 0.48 10.59 16.54
N GLU A 27 1.37 10.71 17.54
CA GLU A 27 1.90 12.01 17.97
C GLU A 27 2.74 12.69 16.86
N VAL A 28 3.60 11.94 16.15
CA VAL A 28 4.32 12.47 14.97
C VAL A 28 3.35 12.90 13.89
N ARG A 29 2.34 12.07 13.57
CA ARG A 29 1.32 12.39 12.56
C ARG A 29 0.55 13.65 12.90
N LYS A 30 0.15 13.79 14.17
CA LYS A 30 -0.53 14.97 14.69
C LYS A 30 0.35 16.21 14.61
N ALA A 31 1.61 16.11 15.04
CA ALA A 31 2.57 17.22 14.96
C ALA A 31 2.78 17.70 13.51
N MET A 32 2.89 16.76 12.55
CA MET A 32 2.99 17.09 11.13
C MET A 32 1.70 17.74 10.60
N SER A 33 0.53 17.21 10.96
CA SER A 33 -0.75 17.75 10.51
C SER A 33 -1.00 19.16 11.08
N GLU A 34 -0.67 19.40 12.34
CA GLU A 34 -0.77 20.72 12.97
C GLU A 34 0.18 21.70 12.30
N ALA A 35 1.42 21.29 12.00
CA ALA A 35 2.36 22.12 11.27
C ALA A 35 1.89 22.42 9.85
N MET A 36 1.35 21.44 9.11
CA MET A 36 0.78 21.66 7.77
C MET A 36 -0.39 22.65 7.77
N ASN A 37 -1.24 22.61 8.80
CA ASN A 37 -2.36 23.55 8.94
C ASN A 37 -1.91 24.96 9.32
N ALA A 38 -0.71 25.11 9.87
CA ALA A 38 -0.14 26.38 10.27
C ALA A 38 0.77 27.01 9.20
N VAL A 39 1.02 26.30 8.09
CA VAL A 39 1.70 26.86 6.92
C VAL A 39 0.78 27.92 6.30
N ASP A 40 1.31 29.13 6.19
CA ASP A 40 0.62 30.25 5.56
C ASP A 40 0.36 29.96 4.08
N MET A 41 -0.89 30.14 3.67
CA MET A 41 -1.39 29.87 2.31
C MET A 41 -1.58 31.16 1.51
N ASP A 42 -1.00 32.28 1.98
CA ASP A 42 -1.08 33.57 1.32
C ASP A 42 -0.63 33.50 -0.15
N GLY A 43 -1.54 33.90 -1.04
CA GLY A 43 -1.35 33.86 -2.50
C GLY A 43 -1.51 32.48 -3.16
N LEU A 44 -1.52 31.37 -2.39
CA LEU A 44 -1.73 30.04 -2.95
C LEU A 44 -3.16 29.87 -3.49
N GLN A 45 -4.16 30.47 -2.84
CA GLN A 45 -5.55 30.39 -3.31
C GLN A 45 -5.72 31.05 -4.69
N ASP A 46 -5.11 32.22 -4.89
CA ASP A 46 -5.20 32.92 -6.18
C ASP A 46 -4.42 32.19 -7.27
N ALA A 47 -3.23 31.68 -6.96
CA ALA A 47 -2.48 30.82 -7.86
C ALA A 47 -3.27 29.56 -8.23
N ALA A 48 -3.86 28.86 -7.24
CA ALA A 48 -4.63 27.64 -7.48
C ALA A 48 -5.84 27.91 -8.39
N ARG A 49 -6.53 29.04 -8.23
CA ARG A 49 -7.62 29.48 -9.13
C ARG A 49 -7.12 29.77 -10.55
N GLU A 50 -5.93 30.35 -10.69
CA GLU A 50 -5.31 30.57 -12.00
C GLU A 50 -5.00 29.23 -12.68
N HIS A 51 -4.37 28.30 -11.97
CA HIS A 51 -4.08 26.95 -12.44
C HIS A 51 -5.36 26.16 -12.77
N ALA A 52 -6.43 26.31 -11.99
CA ALA A 52 -7.74 25.72 -12.31
C ALA A 52 -8.29 26.22 -13.66
N ARG A 53 -8.06 27.50 -14.01
CA ARG A 53 -8.45 28.05 -15.32
C ARG A 53 -7.61 27.43 -16.44
N TYR A 54 -6.30 27.26 -16.26
CA TYR A 54 -5.45 26.59 -17.26
C TYR A 54 -5.89 25.15 -17.50
N VAL A 55 -6.23 24.40 -16.44
CA VAL A 55 -6.79 23.04 -16.56
C VAL A 55 -8.08 23.03 -17.39
N ARG A 56 -9.05 23.91 -17.07
CA ARG A 56 -10.33 23.98 -17.79
C ARG A 56 -10.16 24.34 -19.26
N GLU A 57 -9.29 25.30 -19.56
CA GLU A 57 -9.03 25.70 -20.95
C GLU A 57 -8.34 24.57 -21.75
N ALA A 58 -7.44 23.81 -21.11
CA ALA A 58 -6.76 22.68 -21.74
C ALA A 58 -7.73 21.59 -22.22
N VAL A 59 -8.79 21.30 -21.45
CA VAL A 59 -9.75 20.23 -21.75
C VAL A 59 -11.04 20.71 -22.40
N ARG A 60 -11.18 22.02 -22.64
CA ARG A 60 -12.40 22.63 -23.18
C ARG A 60 -12.86 22.03 -24.51
N GLY A 61 -11.90 21.65 -25.35
CA GLY A 61 -12.14 21.05 -26.68
C GLY A 61 -12.45 19.55 -26.66
N LEU A 62 -12.30 18.87 -25.52
CA LEU A 62 -12.56 17.43 -25.42
C LEU A 62 -14.06 17.13 -25.32
N PRO A 63 -14.53 15.96 -25.79
CA PRO A 63 -15.93 15.58 -25.75
C PRO A 63 -16.47 15.52 -24.32
N THR A 64 -17.73 15.91 -24.14
CA THR A 64 -18.47 15.79 -22.87
C THR A 64 -19.35 14.55 -22.79
N HIS A 65 -19.61 13.92 -23.94
CA HIS A 65 -20.47 12.76 -24.07
C HIS A 65 -19.86 11.82 -25.08
N ALA A 66 -19.90 10.52 -24.80
CA ALA A 66 -19.48 9.47 -25.71
C ALA A 66 -20.55 8.39 -25.79
N LEU A 67 -20.78 7.86 -26.99
CA LEU A 67 -21.73 6.76 -27.21
C LEU A 67 -21.14 5.40 -26.82
N ASP A 68 -19.81 5.28 -26.88
CA ASP A 68 -19.06 4.08 -26.54
C ASP A 68 -17.87 4.44 -25.65
N MET A 69 -17.83 3.86 -24.45
CA MET A 69 -16.77 4.11 -23.46
C MET A 69 -15.43 3.48 -23.85
N SER A 70 -15.42 2.51 -24.77
CA SER A 70 -14.21 1.87 -25.28
C SER A 70 -13.59 2.61 -26.47
N SER A 71 -14.28 3.61 -27.00
CA SER A 71 -13.83 4.44 -28.12
C SER A 71 -12.87 5.55 -27.67
N LEU A 72 -12.23 6.21 -28.65
CA LEU A 72 -11.42 7.40 -28.41
C LEU A 72 -12.21 8.51 -27.72
N ASP A 73 -13.46 8.76 -28.14
CA ASP A 73 -14.35 9.74 -27.53
C ASP A 73 -14.65 9.40 -26.05
N GLY A 74 -14.85 8.12 -25.76
CA GLY A 74 -15.08 7.62 -24.39
C GLY A 74 -13.89 7.91 -23.47
N ALA A 75 -12.68 7.57 -23.90
CA ALA A 75 -11.47 7.84 -23.14
C ALA A 75 -11.19 9.35 -22.99
N ALA A 76 -11.41 10.14 -24.04
CA ALA A 76 -11.24 11.59 -24.01
C ALA A 76 -12.27 12.28 -23.08
N MET A 77 -13.51 11.77 -23.02
CA MET A 77 -14.53 12.22 -22.09
C MET A 77 -14.12 11.96 -20.63
N VAL A 78 -13.63 10.76 -20.32
CA VAL A 78 -13.13 10.43 -18.97
C VAL A 78 -11.95 11.34 -18.58
N MET A 79 -11.02 11.57 -19.51
CA MET A 79 -9.91 12.51 -19.29
C MET A 79 -10.42 13.90 -18.93
N ARG A 80 -11.39 14.42 -19.69
CA ARG A 80 -12.01 15.72 -19.43
C ARG A 80 -12.67 15.78 -18.06
N GLU A 81 -13.48 14.77 -17.71
CA GLU A 81 -14.17 14.72 -16.42
C GLU A 81 -13.18 14.75 -15.25
N GLN A 82 -12.11 13.95 -15.31
CA GLN A 82 -11.09 13.94 -14.26
C GLN A 82 -10.30 15.27 -14.20
N ALA A 83 -10.06 15.92 -15.33
CA ALA A 83 -9.46 17.25 -15.36
C ALA A 83 -10.39 18.34 -14.79
N GLU A 84 -11.69 18.28 -15.05
CA GLU A 84 -12.67 19.19 -14.43
C GLU A 84 -12.69 18.99 -12.90
N ARG A 85 -12.65 17.74 -12.42
CA ARG A 85 -12.48 17.43 -10.98
C ARG A 85 -11.17 18.00 -10.40
N MET A 86 -10.07 17.94 -11.15
CA MET A 86 -8.80 18.57 -10.76
C MET A 86 -8.97 20.09 -10.60
N ALA A 87 -9.61 20.76 -11.56
CA ALA A 87 -9.86 22.20 -11.50
C ALA A 87 -10.75 22.58 -10.31
N ASP A 88 -11.78 21.80 -10.00
CA ASP A 88 -12.65 22.04 -8.85
C ASP A 88 -11.96 21.78 -7.51
N ALA A 89 -11.01 20.83 -7.46
CA ALA A 89 -10.15 20.63 -6.31
C ALA A 89 -9.18 21.82 -6.12
N LEU A 90 -8.60 22.35 -7.21
CA LEU A 90 -7.75 23.53 -7.18
C LEU A 90 -8.49 24.79 -6.69
N ASP A 91 -9.72 25.03 -7.14
CA ASP A 91 -10.53 26.16 -6.67
C ASP A 91 -10.83 26.10 -5.15
N ARG A 92 -10.90 24.89 -4.60
CA ARG A 92 -11.05 24.61 -3.16
C ARG A 92 -9.71 24.50 -2.43
N THR A 93 -8.58 24.75 -3.09
CA THR A 93 -7.21 24.57 -2.56
C THR A 93 -6.91 23.16 -2.06
N ALA A 94 -7.66 22.15 -2.53
CA ALA A 94 -7.48 20.75 -2.17
C ALA A 94 -6.39 20.09 -3.05
N LEU A 95 -5.13 20.49 -2.85
CA LEU A 95 -4.01 20.08 -3.72
C LEU A 95 -3.82 18.55 -3.81
N SER A 96 -4.08 17.81 -2.74
CA SER A 96 -4.00 16.33 -2.77
C SER A 96 -5.08 15.70 -3.65
N GLU A 97 -6.31 16.23 -3.61
CA GLU A 97 -7.40 15.78 -4.49
C GLU A 97 -7.08 16.15 -5.95
N ALA A 98 -6.50 17.33 -6.16
CA ALA A 98 -6.09 17.78 -7.49
C ALA A 98 -5.00 16.88 -8.11
N ASP A 99 -3.96 16.48 -7.36
CA ASP A 99 -2.93 15.56 -7.87
C ASP A 99 -3.50 14.18 -8.21
N GLN A 100 -4.41 13.65 -7.40
CA GLN A 100 -5.07 12.38 -7.66
C GLN A 100 -5.95 12.46 -8.92
N ALA A 101 -6.76 13.52 -9.06
CA ALA A 101 -7.58 13.75 -10.24
C ALA A 101 -6.72 13.91 -11.50
N ALA A 102 -5.61 14.65 -11.42
CA ALA A 102 -4.64 14.80 -12.50
C ALA A 102 -4.05 13.44 -12.93
N SER A 103 -3.64 12.60 -11.97
CA SER A 103 -3.12 11.25 -12.23
C SER A 103 -4.13 10.38 -12.98
N ASN A 104 -5.40 10.44 -12.59
CA ASN A 104 -6.47 9.72 -13.27
C ASN A 104 -6.73 10.27 -14.67
N ALA A 105 -6.71 11.59 -14.85
CA ALA A 105 -6.86 12.24 -16.16
C ALA A 105 -5.73 11.82 -17.12
N LEU A 106 -4.48 11.77 -16.64
CA LEU A 106 -3.33 11.34 -17.44
C LEU A 106 -3.41 9.87 -17.85
N LYS A 107 -3.86 8.97 -16.97
CA LYS A 107 -4.13 7.57 -17.33
C LYS A 107 -5.20 7.43 -18.41
N ALA A 108 -6.27 8.23 -18.31
CA ALA A 108 -7.31 8.27 -19.35
C ALA A 108 -6.78 8.83 -20.68
N ALA A 109 -5.89 9.83 -20.63
CA ALA A 109 -5.20 10.35 -21.80
C ALA A 109 -4.31 9.30 -22.47
N GLU A 110 -3.57 8.49 -21.69
CA GLU A 110 -2.77 7.38 -22.21
C GLU A 110 -3.63 6.31 -22.91
N GLU A 111 -4.79 5.99 -22.35
CA GLU A 111 -5.73 5.06 -22.98
C GLU A 111 -6.30 5.65 -24.28
N ALA A 112 -6.69 6.92 -24.28
CA ALA A 112 -7.12 7.63 -25.49
C ALA A 112 -6.04 7.60 -26.58
N ARG A 113 -4.77 7.84 -26.24
CA ARG A 113 -3.64 7.71 -27.18
C ARG A 113 -3.50 6.28 -27.71
N ARG A 114 -3.67 5.28 -26.85
CA ARG A 114 -3.62 3.87 -27.25
C ARG A 114 -4.71 3.54 -28.26
N VAL A 115 -5.94 4.01 -28.05
CA VAL A 115 -7.07 3.82 -28.97
C VAL A 115 -6.84 4.58 -30.28
N ALA A 116 -6.47 5.86 -30.21
CA ALA A 116 -6.15 6.67 -31.39
C ALA A 116 -5.03 6.07 -32.26
N SER A 117 -4.07 5.37 -31.64
CA SER A 117 -3.00 4.69 -32.38
C SER A 117 -3.46 3.47 -33.17
N ARG A 118 -4.57 2.84 -32.75
CA ARG A 118 -5.21 1.71 -33.45
C ARG A 118 -6.15 2.20 -34.55
N GLU A 119 -6.82 3.32 -34.32
CA GLU A 119 -7.78 3.95 -35.22
C GLU A 119 -7.11 4.91 -36.21
N ARG A 120 -5.82 4.74 -36.52
CA ARG A 120 -5.13 5.58 -37.49
C ARG A 120 -5.90 5.59 -38.81
N ASP A 121 -6.12 6.79 -39.35
CA ASP A 121 -6.82 6.97 -40.62
C ASP A 121 -6.09 6.27 -41.77
N LEU A 122 -6.76 6.15 -42.93
CA LEU A 122 -6.22 5.58 -44.18
C LEU A 122 -4.86 6.17 -44.62
N PHE A 123 -4.48 7.35 -44.10
CA PHE A 123 -3.21 8.03 -44.37
C PHE A 123 -2.21 7.97 -43.19
N GLY A 124 -2.47 7.15 -42.17
CA GLY A 124 -1.60 6.93 -41.02
C GLY A 124 -1.51 8.09 -40.02
N GLN A 125 -2.32 9.14 -40.19
CA GLN A 125 -2.39 10.29 -39.30
C GLN A 125 -3.34 10.00 -38.11
N PRO A 126 -3.00 10.50 -36.90
CA PRO A 126 -3.93 10.43 -35.78
C PRO A 126 -5.13 11.34 -36.02
N PRO A 127 -6.34 10.94 -35.58
CA PRO A 127 -7.52 11.78 -35.66
C PRO A 127 -7.29 13.13 -34.96
N THR A 128 -8.02 14.17 -35.37
CA THR A 128 -7.93 15.52 -34.77
C THR A 128 -8.09 15.47 -33.25
N LEU A 129 -9.04 14.68 -32.77
CA LEU A 129 -9.27 14.44 -31.35
C LEU A 129 -8.03 13.86 -30.64
N GLY A 130 -7.27 12.97 -31.30
CA GLY A 130 -6.01 12.46 -30.75
C GLY A 130 -4.97 13.56 -30.51
N ARG A 131 -4.89 14.54 -31.42
CA ARG A 131 -4.02 15.73 -31.25
C ARG A 131 -4.52 16.66 -30.15
N ASP A 132 -5.83 16.76 -29.95
CA ASP A 132 -6.43 17.55 -28.86
C ASP A 132 -6.15 16.91 -27.50
N VAL A 133 -6.28 15.58 -27.41
CA VAL A 133 -5.89 14.78 -26.23
C VAL A 133 -4.40 14.97 -25.92
N ASP A 134 -3.51 14.89 -26.91
CA ASP A 134 -2.08 15.08 -26.71
C ASP A 134 -1.75 16.46 -26.14
N ARG A 135 -2.34 17.52 -26.70
CA ARG A 135 -2.16 18.90 -26.22
C ARG A 135 -2.68 19.10 -24.80
N ALA A 136 -3.88 18.58 -24.52
CA ALA A 136 -4.48 18.65 -23.19
C ALA A 136 -3.63 17.90 -22.16
N ARG A 137 -3.10 16.72 -22.52
CA ARG A 137 -2.23 15.91 -21.66
C ARG A 137 -0.96 16.66 -21.28
N GLU A 138 -0.27 17.26 -22.26
CA GLU A 138 0.95 18.03 -22.00
C GLU A 138 0.70 19.20 -21.04
N GLN A 139 -0.46 19.87 -21.14
CA GLN A 139 -0.83 20.90 -20.18
C GLN A 139 -1.09 20.28 -18.81
N LEU A 140 -1.90 19.23 -18.70
CA LEU A 140 -2.18 18.56 -17.43
C LEU A 140 -0.91 18.05 -16.72
N GLU A 141 0.11 17.59 -17.46
CA GLU A 141 1.40 17.22 -16.89
C GLU A 141 2.13 18.43 -16.28
N ARG A 142 2.06 19.61 -16.90
CA ARG A 142 2.61 20.86 -16.34
C ARG A 142 1.87 21.25 -15.06
N GLU A 143 0.53 21.21 -15.10
CA GLU A 143 -0.31 21.56 -13.96
C GLU A 143 -0.10 20.57 -12.79
N GLN A 144 0.00 19.28 -13.06
CA GLN A 144 0.28 18.28 -12.03
C GLN A 144 1.65 18.48 -11.39
N ARG A 145 2.69 18.81 -12.17
CA ARG A 145 4.01 19.13 -11.61
C ARG A 145 3.93 20.33 -10.67
N TRP A 146 3.22 21.38 -11.05
CA TRP A 146 3.01 22.53 -10.16
C TRP A 146 2.31 22.12 -8.85
N VAL A 147 1.23 21.33 -8.92
CA VAL A 147 0.53 20.83 -7.72
C VAL A 147 1.46 20.05 -6.80
N ARG A 148 2.28 19.16 -7.37
CA ARG A 148 3.25 18.36 -6.61
C ARG A 148 4.35 19.22 -5.98
N GLU A 149 4.84 20.23 -6.69
CA GLU A 149 5.80 21.19 -6.14
C GLU A 149 5.21 21.99 -4.97
N GLN A 150 3.95 22.39 -5.05
CA GLN A 150 3.28 23.06 -3.93
C GLN A 150 3.09 22.12 -2.74
N LEU A 151 2.66 20.88 -2.96
CA LEU A 151 2.56 19.88 -1.90
C LEU A 151 3.91 19.64 -1.21
N GLU A 152 4.98 19.51 -1.99
CA GLU A 152 6.34 19.34 -1.47
C GLU A 152 6.80 20.56 -0.68
N ARG A 153 6.52 21.77 -1.17
CA ARG A 153 6.83 23.02 -0.46
C ARG A 153 6.07 23.11 0.87
N MET A 154 4.79 22.76 0.89
CA MET A 154 3.98 22.73 2.12
C MET A 154 4.53 21.71 3.11
N ARG A 155 4.94 20.53 2.65
CA ARG A 155 5.56 19.51 3.50
C ARG A 155 6.85 20.01 4.12
N ARG A 156 7.74 20.63 3.34
CA ARG A 156 9.00 21.20 3.84
C ARG A 156 8.76 22.31 4.86
N ALA A 157 7.83 23.23 4.57
CA ALA A 157 7.46 24.29 5.50
C ALA A 157 6.88 23.72 6.80
N ALA A 158 6.01 22.72 6.72
CA ALA A 158 5.47 22.03 7.89
C ALA A 158 6.56 21.31 8.70
N SER A 159 7.50 20.63 8.03
CA SER A 159 8.67 20.01 8.66
C SER A 159 9.54 21.03 9.40
N GLU A 160 9.82 22.18 8.77
CA GLU A 160 10.61 23.25 9.39
C GLU A 160 9.89 23.86 10.59
N GLN A 161 8.59 24.13 10.48
CA GLN A 161 7.77 24.67 11.56
C GLN A 161 7.61 23.66 12.72
N GLY A 162 7.48 22.38 12.39
CA GLY A 162 7.38 21.27 13.35
C GLY A 162 8.73 20.80 13.91
N ARG A 163 9.86 21.39 13.47
CA ARG A 163 11.20 20.88 13.76
C ARG A 163 11.45 20.60 15.24
N GLU A 164 11.12 21.53 16.12
CA GLU A 164 11.35 21.35 17.56
C GLU A 164 10.58 20.15 18.12
N ARG A 165 9.32 19.97 17.69
CA ARG A 165 8.50 18.81 18.09
C ARG A 165 9.03 17.51 17.49
N LEU A 166 9.42 17.52 16.22
CA LEU A 166 10.02 16.35 15.55
C LEU A 166 11.33 15.94 16.23
N THR A 167 12.19 16.90 16.61
CA THR A 167 13.40 16.61 17.41
C THR A 167 13.05 16.05 18.79
N GLY A 168 11.95 16.49 19.41
CA GLY A 168 11.41 15.88 20.63
C GLY A 168 11.04 14.41 20.42
N GLU A 169 10.24 14.13 19.38
CA GLU A 169 9.84 12.77 19.03
C GLU A 169 11.02 11.87 18.62
N SER A 170 12.08 12.44 18.03
CA SER A 170 13.32 11.71 17.75
C SER A 170 13.93 11.08 19.01
N LYS A 171 13.86 11.76 20.16
CA LYS A 171 14.39 11.24 21.42
C LYS A 171 13.54 10.08 21.92
N HIS A 172 12.22 10.22 21.88
CA HIS A 172 11.31 9.13 22.22
C HIS A 172 11.48 7.92 21.29
N GLN A 173 11.72 8.15 20.01
CA GLN A 173 12.00 7.08 19.06
C GLN A 173 13.32 6.34 19.38
N GLN A 174 14.35 7.05 19.85
CA GLN A 174 15.60 6.44 20.34
C GLN A 174 15.36 5.60 21.60
N GLU A 175 14.55 6.11 22.55
CA GLU A 175 14.20 5.38 23.77
C GLU A 175 13.49 4.04 23.46
N LEU A 176 12.58 4.04 22.49
CA LEU A 176 11.89 2.84 22.01
C LEU A 176 12.84 1.86 21.31
N ALA A 177 13.76 2.37 20.48
CA ALA A 177 14.78 1.54 19.85
C ALA A 177 15.68 0.86 20.90
N ASP A 178 16.12 1.61 21.91
CA ASP A 178 16.93 1.06 23.00
C ASP A 178 16.15 0.06 23.86
N ARG A 179 14.83 0.24 24.01
CA ARG A 179 13.95 -0.76 24.64
C ARG A 179 13.87 -2.05 23.81
N ALA A 180 13.68 -1.95 22.49
CA ALA A 180 13.70 -3.09 21.58
C ALA A 180 15.02 -3.87 21.68
N LYS A 181 16.15 -3.15 21.69
CA LYS A 181 17.49 -3.73 21.87
C LYS A 181 17.62 -4.49 23.19
N ARG A 182 17.15 -3.90 24.31
CA ARG A 182 17.18 -4.55 25.63
C ARG A 182 16.32 -5.82 25.67
N ILE A 183 15.18 -5.84 24.98
CA ILE A 183 14.35 -7.06 24.87
C ILE A 183 15.11 -8.14 24.11
N ALA A 184 15.72 -7.80 22.97
CA ALA A 184 16.53 -8.76 22.19
C ALA A 184 17.75 -9.27 22.98
N GLU A 185 18.44 -8.40 23.73
CA GLU A 185 19.57 -8.77 24.59
C GLU A 185 19.16 -9.73 25.71
N ARG A 186 18.07 -9.44 26.44
CA ARG A 186 17.52 -10.35 27.47
C ARG A 186 17.10 -11.70 26.92
N ALA A 187 16.60 -11.72 25.69
CA ALA A 187 16.27 -12.96 25.01
C ALA A 187 17.51 -13.80 24.68
N ARG A 188 18.62 -13.17 24.28
CA ARG A 188 19.89 -13.85 24.00
C ARG A 188 20.56 -14.41 25.25
N THR A 189 20.46 -13.71 26.39
CA THR A 189 21.06 -14.17 27.66
C THR A 189 20.26 -15.28 28.34
N GLY A 190 19.07 -15.60 27.84
CA GLY A 190 18.22 -16.66 28.37
C GLY A 190 17.34 -16.23 29.54
N GLU A 191 17.28 -14.94 29.87
CA GLU A 191 16.34 -14.41 30.87
C GLU A 191 14.88 -14.52 30.39
N ASN A 192 14.65 -14.30 29.09
CA ASN A 192 13.36 -14.46 28.43
C ASN A 192 13.55 -14.97 26.99
N PRO A 193 13.87 -16.26 26.78
CA PRO A 193 14.19 -16.78 25.47
C PRO A 193 12.98 -16.68 24.53
N VAL A 194 13.18 -16.08 23.36
CA VAL A 194 12.21 -16.01 22.26
C VAL A 194 12.73 -16.81 21.06
N PRO A 195 11.85 -17.23 20.13
CA PRO A 195 12.28 -17.85 18.88
C PRO A 195 13.28 -16.97 18.12
N GLY A 196 14.24 -17.58 17.41
CA GLY A 196 15.24 -16.83 16.63
C GLY A 196 14.61 -15.89 15.59
N SER A 197 13.50 -16.30 14.98
CA SER A 197 12.71 -15.46 14.06
C SER A 197 12.16 -14.19 14.74
N THR A 198 11.66 -14.30 15.97
CA THR A 198 11.22 -13.14 16.77
C THR A 198 12.40 -12.20 17.06
N MET A 199 13.56 -12.75 17.38
CA MET A 199 14.77 -11.95 17.65
C MET A 199 15.22 -11.15 16.41
N GLU A 200 15.25 -11.77 15.23
CA GLU A 200 15.56 -11.08 13.98
C GLU A 200 14.56 -9.95 13.66
N LEU A 201 13.27 -10.17 13.92
CA LEU A 201 12.24 -9.15 13.75
C LEU A 201 12.45 -7.96 14.69
N LEU A 202 12.81 -8.21 15.96
CA LEU A 202 13.12 -7.17 16.95
C LEU A 202 14.35 -6.33 16.56
N GLU A 203 15.41 -6.96 16.05
CA GLU A 203 16.62 -6.26 15.59
C GLU A 203 16.33 -5.39 14.36
N ARG A 204 15.53 -5.89 13.41
CA ARG A 204 15.09 -5.10 12.25
C ARG A 204 14.18 -3.94 12.69
N ALA A 205 13.32 -4.16 13.68
CA ALA A 205 12.47 -3.12 14.24
C ALA A 205 13.33 -2.04 14.92
N GLU A 206 14.30 -2.40 15.75
CA GLU A 206 15.29 -1.48 16.34
C GLU A 206 15.98 -0.63 15.27
N SER A 207 16.51 -1.28 14.22
CA SER A 207 17.18 -0.58 13.13
C SER A 207 16.25 0.43 12.46
N ALA A 208 15.02 0.03 12.14
CA ALA A 208 14.03 0.91 11.55
C ALA A 208 13.66 2.07 12.48
N MET A 209 13.53 1.84 13.79
CA MET A 209 13.29 2.91 14.76
C MET A 209 14.45 3.90 14.85
N ARG A 210 15.70 3.42 14.78
CA ARG A 210 16.87 4.32 14.75
C ARG A 210 16.92 5.17 13.50
N ASP A 211 16.56 4.61 12.36
CA ASP A 211 16.49 5.37 11.11
C ASP A 211 15.33 6.37 11.12
N ALA A 212 14.19 6.01 11.72
CA ALA A 212 13.12 6.96 12.01
C ALA A 212 13.60 8.12 12.88
N ALA A 213 14.33 7.84 13.97
CA ALA A 213 14.88 8.88 14.84
C ALA A 213 15.82 9.83 14.09
N LYS A 214 16.74 9.30 13.28
CA LYS A 214 17.64 10.14 12.44
C LYS A 214 16.86 11.02 11.45
N ALA A 215 15.76 10.52 10.90
CA ALA A 215 14.90 11.29 10.01
C ALA A 215 14.14 12.40 10.77
N LEU A 216 13.57 12.07 11.94
CA LEU A 216 12.91 13.04 12.82
C LEU A 216 13.86 14.17 13.27
N ASP A 217 15.10 13.86 13.63
CA ASP A 217 16.12 14.84 14.02
C ASP A 217 16.47 15.82 12.87
N LYS A 218 16.41 15.33 11.63
CA LYS A 218 16.59 16.14 10.41
C LYS A 218 15.32 16.88 9.98
N ALA A 219 14.24 16.80 10.74
CA ALA A 219 12.90 17.28 10.39
C ALA A 219 12.33 16.64 9.11
N ASP A 220 12.77 15.43 8.75
CA ASP A 220 12.21 14.66 7.64
C ASP A 220 11.08 13.76 8.14
N GLY A 221 9.89 14.36 8.31
CA GLY A 221 8.72 13.65 8.84
C GLY A 221 8.21 12.55 7.91
N GLU A 222 8.35 12.70 6.59
CA GLU A 222 7.88 11.68 5.63
C GLU A 222 8.75 10.42 5.69
N GLN A 223 10.07 10.60 5.65
CA GLN A 223 11.00 9.49 5.82
C GLN A 223 10.85 8.84 7.21
N ALA A 224 10.70 9.64 8.26
CA ALA A 224 10.45 9.14 9.62
C ALA A 224 9.20 8.24 9.70
N MET A 225 8.06 8.70 9.18
CA MET A 225 6.81 7.94 9.19
C MET A 225 6.91 6.63 8.41
N SER A 226 7.69 6.61 7.32
CA SER A 226 7.96 5.38 6.56
C SER A 226 8.72 4.34 7.39
N HIS A 227 9.79 4.77 8.05
CA HIS A 227 10.57 3.92 8.95
C HIS A 227 9.77 3.46 10.17
N GLN A 228 8.97 4.34 10.77
CA GLN A 228 8.08 3.98 11.88
C GLN A 228 7.05 2.92 11.45
N ARG A 229 6.34 3.09 10.32
CA ARG A 229 5.39 2.05 9.84
C ARG A 229 6.08 0.70 9.61
N THR A 230 7.33 0.71 9.18
CA THR A 230 8.12 -0.50 8.98
C THR A 230 8.45 -1.15 10.33
N ALA A 231 8.93 -0.36 11.30
CA ALA A 231 9.18 -0.82 12.67
C ALA A 231 7.91 -1.41 13.30
N GLN A 232 6.76 -0.73 13.15
CA GLN A 232 5.48 -1.19 13.69
C GLN A 232 5.08 -2.57 13.15
N ARG A 233 5.13 -2.76 11.83
CA ARG A 233 4.83 -4.08 11.23
C ARG A 233 5.77 -5.18 11.72
N LEU A 234 7.04 -4.85 11.95
CA LEU A 234 8.02 -5.81 12.48
C LEU A 234 7.74 -6.17 13.95
N LEU A 235 7.30 -5.21 14.77
CA LEU A 235 6.88 -5.49 16.15
C LEU A 235 5.60 -6.33 16.21
N GLU A 236 4.62 -6.02 15.36
CA GLU A 236 3.39 -6.80 15.25
C GLU A 236 3.70 -8.24 14.83
N ALA A 237 4.53 -8.43 13.80
CA ALA A 237 4.99 -9.75 13.39
C ALA A 237 5.76 -10.50 14.48
N ALA A 238 6.59 -9.78 15.27
CA ALA A 238 7.31 -10.36 16.41
C ALA A 238 6.38 -10.78 17.55
N SER A 239 5.29 -10.03 17.76
CA SER A 239 4.25 -10.38 18.73
C SER A 239 3.45 -11.60 18.26
N GLU A 240 3.05 -11.63 16.98
CA GLU A 240 2.30 -12.75 16.38
C GLU A 240 3.11 -14.05 16.43
N SER A 241 4.42 -14.00 16.15
CA SER A 241 5.29 -15.18 16.17
C SER A 241 5.48 -15.79 17.56
N LEU A 242 5.16 -15.05 18.63
CA LEU A 242 5.11 -15.57 20.00
C LEU A 242 3.75 -16.16 20.36
N GLN A 243 2.68 -15.69 19.72
CA GLN A 243 1.32 -16.13 20.00
C GLN A 243 0.94 -17.40 19.26
N GLU A 244 1.61 -17.76 18.16
CA GLU A 244 1.41 -19.06 17.49
C GLU A 244 1.99 -20.20 18.34
N PRO A 245 1.16 -20.97 19.06
CA PRO A 245 1.65 -22.13 19.79
C PRO A 245 1.74 -23.27 18.76
N SER A 246 2.96 -23.66 18.41
CA SER A 246 3.34 -24.99 17.91
C SER A 246 2.20 -25.83 17.29
N ARG A 247 1.62 -25.39 16.16
CA ARG A 247 0.81 -26.29 15.33
C ARG A 247 1.65 -27.37 14.63
N GLU A 248 2.98 -27.27 14.70
CA GLU A 248 3.92 -28.26 14.18
C GLU A 248 4.23 -29.43 15.13
N SER A 249 3.59 -29.55 16.30
CA SER A 249 3.85 -30.67 17.23
C SER A 249 2.70 -31.67 17.40
N ALA A 250 1.65 -31.59 16.58
CA ALA A 250 0.52 -32.52 16.64
C ALA A 250 0.50 -33.60 15.53
N ASP A 251 1.44 -33.61 14.58
CA ASP A 251 1.49 -34.61 13.48
C ASP A 251 2.75 -35.49 13.46
N ALA A 252 3.66 -35.34 14.43
CA ALA A 252 4.85 -36.20 14.55
C ALA A 252 4.61 -37.44 15.42
N GLN A 253 3.48 -38.14 15.23
CA GLN A 253 3.26 -39.43 15.91
C GLN A 253 2.45 -40.43 15.08
N THR A 254 2.91 -40.76 13.87
CA THR A 254 2.56 -42.06 13.29
C THR A 254 3.69 -42.69 12.46
N LYS A 255 4.24 -43.76 13.06
CA LYS A 255 4.91 -44.92 12.44
C LYS A 255 6.33 -44.73 11.90
N GLY A 256 7.28 -45.06 12.78
CA GLY A 256 8.51 -45.72 12.37
C GLY A 256 8.24 -47.13 11.81
N LYS A 257 9.00 -47.47 10.76
CA LYS A 257 9.60 -48.78 10.52
C LYS A 257 10.72 -48.61 9.47
N ASP A 258 11.92 -48.35 9.96
CA ASP A 258 13.17 -49.11 9.78
C ASP A 258 13.67 -49.58 8.39
N PRO A 259 14.99 -49.83 8.25
CA PRO A 259 15.82 -49.21 7.23
C PRO A 259 16.45 -50.22 6.26
N HIS A 260 16.91 -49.72 5.11
CA HIS A 260 18.01 -50.22 4.26
C HIS A 260 17.71 -49.75 2.83
N ASP A 261 18.57 -48.93 2.22
CA ASP A 261 19.48 -49.42 1.18
C ASP A 261 20.40 -48.29 0.70
N LYS A 262 21.62 -48.67 0.35
CA LYS A 262 22.72 -47.80 -0.08
C LYS A 262 22.50 -47.33 -1.51
N GLY A 263 23.03 -46.16 -1.82
CA GLY A 263 23.19 -45.70 -3.20
C GLY A 263 23.94 -44.38 -3.27
N GLU A 264 25.27 -44.48 -3.31
CA GLU A 264 26.17 -43.42 -3.75
C GLU A 264 25.83 -43.01 -5.19
N GLN A 265 25.76 -41.72 -5.51
CA GLN A 265 26.41 -41.21 -6.73
C GLN A 265 26.54 -39.69 -6.73
N GLU A 266 27.79 -39.25 -6.81
CA GLU A 266 28.20 -37.91 -7.24
C GLU A 266 27.72 -37.63 -8.68
N GLY A 267 27.45 -36.36 -8.98
CA GLY A 267 27.10 -35.92 -10.32
C GLY A 267 26.94 -34.41 -10.41
N SER A 268 28.06 -33.70 -10.38
CA SER A 268 28.19 -32.38 -11.01
C SER A 268 27.92 -32.53 -12.50
N GLU A 269 26.98 -31.79 -13.08
CA GLU A 269 27.17 -31.24 -14.43
C GLU A 269 26.16 -30.14 -14.80
N GLU A 270 26.76 -29.08 -15.31
CA GLU A 270 26.23 -27.92 -16.02
C GLU A 270 25.63 -28.39 -17.36
N GLY A 271 24.43 -27.93 -17.71
CA GLY A 271 23.69 -28.44 -18.87
C GLY A 271 22.73 -27.44 -19.49
N ASP A 272 23.17 -26.91 -20.61
CA ASP A 272 22.55 -25.98 -21.54
C ASP A 272 21.16 -26.44 -22.07
N GLY A 273 20.37 -25.47 -22.53
CA GLY A 273 18.98 -25.65 -22.91
C GLY A 273 18.78 -26.40 -24.23
N LYS A 274 17.73 -27.23 -24.26
CA LYS A 274 16.72 -27.36 -25.33
C LYS A 274 15.72 -28.46 -24.97
N ASP A 275 14.52 -28.29 -25.51
CA ASP A 275 13.43 -29.28 -25.58
C ASP A 275 12.50 -29.43 -24.36
N VAL A 276 11.68 -28.40 -24.10
CA VAL A 276 10.39 -28.61 -23.40
C VAL A 276 9.41 -29.20 -24.42
N ALA A 277 9.43 -30.53 -24.52
CA ALA A 277 8.49 -31.30 -25.30
C ALA A 277 7.05 -31.05 -24.85
N LYS A 278 6.18 -30.76 -25.82
CA LYS A 278 4.71 -30.68 -25.67
C LYS A 278 4.16 -32.03 -25.23
N GLY A 279 3.96 -32.22 -23.94
CA GLY A 279 3.09 -33.27 -23.39
C GLY A 279 1.64 -32.77 -23.33
N PRO A 280 0.63 -33.62 -23.60
CA PRO A 280 -0.77 -33.25 -23.40
C PRO A 280 -1.00 -33.00 -21.91
N VAL A 281 -1.31 -31.76 -21.55
CA VAL A 281 -1.81 -31.41 -20.22
C VAL A 281 -3.22 -31.99 -20.12
N ASP A 282 -3.42 -32.87 -19.14
CA ASP A 282 -4.70 -33.49 -18.87
C ASP A 282 -5.65 -32.43 -18.30
N ILE A 283 -6.43 -31.80 -19.18
CA ILE A 283 -7.47 -30.84 -18.79
C ILE A 283 -8.64 -31.65 -18.26
N PRO A 284 -9.03 -31.50 -16.97
CA PRO A 284 -10.17 -32.21 -16.42
C PRO A 284 -11.44 -31.95 -17.25
N SER A 285 -12.20 -33.00 -17.54
CA SER A 285 -13.46 -32.92 -18.28
C SER A 285 -14.50 -32.05 -17.56
N ALA A 286 -15.38 -31.43 -18.34
CA ALA A 286 -16.36 -30.42 -17.89
C ALA A 286 -17.24 -30.88 -16.71
N ASP A 287 -17.44 -32.19 -16.54
CA ASP A 287 -18.29 -32.76 -15.49
C ASP A 287 -17.59 -32.85 -14.10
N ALA A 288 -16.28 -32.57 -14.02
CA ALA A 288 -15.54 -32.46 -12.75
C ALA A 288 -15.44 -31.00 -12.23
N PHE A 289 -16.05 -30.03 -12.92
CA PHE A 289 -15.91 -28.60 -12.63
C PHE A 289 -16.93 -28.12 -11.58
N THR A 290 -16.72 -28.48 -10.31
CA THR A 290 -17.49 -27.94 -9.16
C THR A 290 -17.04 -26.52 -8.73
N GLY A 291 -16.20 -25.86 -9.55
CA GLY A 291 -15.63 -24.54 -9.28
C GLY A 291 -16.66 -23.45 -8.96
N PRO A 292 -17.74 -23.28 -9.74
CA PRO A 292 -18.71 -22.22 -9.50
C PRO A 292 -19.51 -22.41 -8.20
N GLU A 293 -19.90 -23.65 -7.87
CA GLU A 293 -20.67 -23.93 -6.65
C GLU A 293 -19.81 -23.92 -5.40
N ALA A 294 -18.58 -24.46 -5.47
CA ALA A 294 -17.62 -24.38 -4.38
C ALA A 294 -17.20 -22.93 -4.12
N PHE A 295 -17.04 -22.12 -5.16
CA PHE A 295 -16.78 -20.68 -5.04
C PHE A 295 -17.98 -19.94 -4.45
N ARG A 296 -19.21 -20.23 -4.92
CA ARG A 296 -20.45 -19.67 -4.33
C ARG A 296 -20.55 -20.00 -2.84
N ARG A 297 -20.31 -21.26 -2.46
CA ARG A 297 -20.35 -21.69 -1.05
C ARG A 297 -19.28 -20.98 -0.23
N ARG A 298 -18.06 -20.82 -0.75
CA ARG A 298 -16.95 -20.12 -0.07
C ARG A 298 -17.19 -18.61 0.07
N VAL A 299 -17.78 -17.96 -0.93
CA VAL A 299 -18.14 -16.53 -0.88
C VAL A 299 -19.28 -16.28 0.10
N VAL A 300 -20.31 -17.12 0.10
CA VAL A 300 -21.41 -17.04 1.07
C VAL A 300 -20.91 -17.32 2.48
N GLU A 301 -20.02 -18.29 2.68
CA GLU A 301 -19.41 -18.59 3.97
C GLU A 301 -18.51 -17.45 4.46
N GLY A 302 -17.74 -16.81 3.57
CA GLY A 302 -16.90 -15.66 3.89
C GLY A 302 -17.70 -14.41 4.28
N LEU A 303 -18.82 -14.15 3.63
CA LEU A 303 -19.69 -12.99 3.90
C LEU A 303 -20.65 -13.20 5.08
N SER A 304 -20.91 -14.45 5.48
CA SER A 304 -21.81 -14.78 6.60
C SER A 304 -21.13 -14.82 7.97
N ARG A 305 -19.80 -14.66 8.03
CA ARG A 305 -19.04 -14.41 9.27
C ARG A 305 -18.98 -12.90 9.53
N PRO A 306 -19.80 -12.33 10.43
CA PRO A 306 -19.88 -10.88 10.57
C PRO A 306 -19.01 -10.38 11.72
N ALA A 307 -18.50 -9.16 11.56
CA ALA A 307 -18.06 -8.31 12.66
C ALA A 307 -19.25 -7.67 13.44
N ASP A 308 -20.49 -7.73 12.92
CA ASP A 308 -21.69 -7.18 13.58
C ASP A 308 -22.98 -8.03 13.32
N PRO A 309 -23.69 -8.52 14.35
CA PRO A 309 -24.88 -9.38 14.22
C PRO A 309 -26.08 -8.74 13.50
N SER A 310 -26.19 -7.41 13.51
CA SER A 310 -27.33 -6.67 12.96
C SER A 310 -27.38 -6.64 11.43
N LEU A 311 -26.24 -6.89 10.77
CA LEU A 311 -26.10 -6.82 9.31
C LEU A 311 -26.31 -8.17 8.59
N ARG A 312 -26.45 -9.26 9.34
CA ARG A 312 -26.59 -10.64 8.78
C ARG A 312 -27.75 -10.78 7.80
N ASP A 313 -28.92 -10.24 8.16
CA ASP A 313 -30.13 -10.38 7.32
C ASP A 313 -30.09 -9.51 6.06
N ALA A 314 -29.45 -8.34 6.13
CA ALA A 314 -29.27 -7.45 4.98
C ALA A 314 -28.28 -8.04 3.97
N VAL A 315 -27.16 -8.58 4.45
CA VAL A 315 -26.16 -9.26 3.61
C VAL A 315 -26.76 -10.51 2.96
N ARG A 316 -27.54 -11.30 3.71
CA ARG A 316 -28.20 -12.50 3.18
C ARG A 316 -29.14 -12.18 2.01
N ARG A 317 -30.02 -11.17 2.17
CA ARG A 317 -30.96 -10.75 1.11
C ARG A 317 -30.23 -10.18 -0.11
N TYR A 318 -29.14 -9.44 0.09
CA TYR A 318 -28.32 -8.92 -1.01
C TYR A 318 -27.63 -10.05 -1.79
N THR A 319 -27.08 -11.04 -1.09
CA THR A 319 -26.44 -12.20 -1.73
C THR A 319 -27.42 -13.12 -2.46
N GLU A 320 -28.64 -13.27 -1.94
CA GLU A 320 -29.71 -14.04 -2.62
C GLU A 320 -30.25 -13.28 -3.86
N GLY A 321 -30.20 -11.95 -3.86
CA GLY A 321 -30.60 -11.11 -5.01
C GLY A 321 -29.57 -11.07 -6.14
N LEU A 322 -28.28 -11.26 -5.84
CA LEU A 322 -27.19 -11.25 -6.83
C LEU A 322 -27.04 -12.57 -7.60
N LEU A 323 -27.79 -13.63 -7.21
CA LEU A 323 -27.63 -15.01 -7.68
C LEU A 323 -28.86 -15.54 -8.47
N ARG A 324 -29.66 -14.63 -9.06
CA ARG A 324 -30.63 -14.98 -10.12
C ARG A 324 -30.03 -14.82 -11.50
#